data_AF-A0A2G2FKF1-F1
#
_entry.id   AF-A0A2G2FKF1-F1
#
_cell.length_a   1.000
_cell.length_b   1.000
_cell.length_c   1.000
_cell.angle_alpha   90.00
_cell.angle_beta   90.00
_cell.angle_gamma   90.00
#
_symmetry.space_group_name_H-M   'P 1'
#
loop_
_entity.id
_entity.type
_entity.pdbx_description
1 polymer ?
#
loop_
_entity_poly.entity_id
_entity_poly.type
_entity_poly.pdbx_seq_one_letter_code
_entity_poly.pdbx_strand_id
1 'polypeptide(L)'
;MNFKSTIGVLRVLALLEGVSYLLLALTMPLKYMYEMPLPNKIVGMTHGFLFIAYCIMVFVVNQEKKWSFLTNFWAYLASLLPFGTFVADAKIFKKEQLKSI
;
A
#
# COMPACT_ATOMS: atom_id res chain seq x y z
N MET A 1 2.99 15.34 -1.49
CA MET A 1 3.82 14.29 -0.84
C MET A 1 5.28 14.67 -1.04
N ASN A 2 6.13 14.54 -0.02
CA ASN A 2 7.55 14.88 -0.15
C ASN A 2 8.33 13.60 -0.44
N PHE A 3 8.97 13.49 -1.61
CA PHE A 3 9.69 12.29 -2.05
C PHE A 3 11.11 12.19 -1.48
N LYS A 4 11.57 13.20 -0.72
CA LYS A 4 12.91 13.17 -0.12
C LYS A 4 12.99 12.28 1.12
N SER A 5 11.85 11.90 1.71
CA SER A 5 11.82 11.06 2.91
C SER A 5 11.25 9.67 2.62
N THR A 6 11.81 8.67 3.30
CA THR A 6 11.36 7.27 3.29
C THR A 6 9.88 7.14 3.62
N ILE A 7 9.38 7.90 4.60
CA ILE A 7 7.96 7.97 4.95
C ILE A 7 7.14 8.48 3.76
N GLY A 8 7.62 9.49 3.02
CA GLY A 8 6.92 10.03 1.86
C GLY A 8 6.82 9.04 0.70
N VAL A 9 7.88 8.25 0.46
CA VAL A 9 7.86 7.14 -0.50
C VAL A 9 6.89 6.05 -0.06
N LEU A 10 6.89 5.68 1.24
CA LEU A 10 5.93 4.72 1.79
C LEU A 10 4.47 5.17 1.57
N ARG A 11 4.17 6.46 1.78
CA ARG A 11 2.82 7.01 1.54
C ARG A 11 2.38 6.89 0.08
N VAL A 12 3.30 7.11 -0.86
CA VAL A 12 3.01 6.97 -2.30
C VAL A 12 2.76 5.50 -2.64
N LEU A 13 3.60 4.59 -2.13
CA LEU A 13 3.38 3.15 -2.32
C LEU A 13 2.09 2.67 -1.70
N ALA A 14 1.72 3.16 -0.51
CA ALA A 14 0.45 2.86 0.14
C ALA A 14 -0.74 3.27 -0.73
N LEU A 15 -0.70 4.47 -1.34
CA LEU A 15 -1.74 4.92 -2.26
C LEU A 15 -1.78 4.07 -3.54
N LEU A 16 -0.64 3.78 -4.14
CA LEU A 16 -0.57 2.98 -5.37
C LEU A 16 -1.05 1.55 -5.14
N GLU A 17 -0.66 0.95 -4.02
CA GLU A 17 -1.10 -0.38 -3.59
C GLU A 17 -2.62 -0.40 -3.41
N GLY A 18 -3.19 0.56 -2.66
CA GLY A 18 -4.63 0.66 -2.47
C GLY A 18 -5.41 0.85 -3.78
N VAL A 19 -4.92 1.72 -4.67
CA VAL A 19 -5.53 1.91 -6.00
C VAL A 19 -5.43 0.64 -6.84
N SER A 20 -4.29 -0.06 -6.82
CA SER A 20 -4.11 -1.31 -7.55
C SER A 20 -5.03 -2.43 -7.05
N TYR A 21 -5.33 -2.46 -5.75
CA TYR A 21 -6.29 -3.38 -5.15
C TYR A 21 -7.72 -3.08 -5.64
N LEU A 22 -8.11 -1.81 -5.69
CA LEU A 22 -9.42 -1.41 -6.24
C LEU A 22 -9.55 -1.77 -7.72
N LEU A 23 -8.47 -1.58 -8.51
CA LEU A 23 -8.44 -2.02 -9.90
C LEU A 23 -8.56 -3.54 -10.01
N LEU A 24 -7.92 -4.30 -9.11
CA LEU A 24 -8.03 -5.76 -9.07
C LEU A 24 -9.48 -6.20 -8.83
N ALA A 25 -10.19 -5.52 -7.92
CA ALA A 25 -11.60 -5.76 -7.67
C ALA A 25 -12.47 -5.48 -8.91
N LEU A 26 -12.13 -4.47 -9.71
CA LEU A 26 -12.81 -4.17 -10.99
C LEU A 26 -12.48 -5.19 -12.08
N THR A 27 -11.26 -5.74 -12.12
CA THR A 27 -10.89 -6.72 -13.13
C THR A 27 -11.48 -8.11 -12.90
N MET A 28 -11.94 -8.42 -11.69
CA MET A 28 -12.60 -9.69 -11.37
C MET A 28 -13.93 -9.88 -12.14
N PRO A 29 -14.88 -8.92 -12.12
CA PRO A 29 -16.05 -8.95 -13.00
C PRO A 29 -15.68 -9.09 -14.48
N LEU A 30 -14.66 -8.37 -14.98
CA LEU A 30 -14.21 -8.50 -16.38
C LEU A 30 -13.72 -9.92 -16.72
N LYS A 31 -13.00 -10.54 -15.78
CA LYS A 31 -12.48 -11.91 -15.96
C LYS A 31 -13.61 -12.94 -16.04
N TYR A 32 -14.60 -12.86 -15.15
CA TYR A 32 -15.62 -13.90 -15.02
C TYR A 32 -16.88 -13.64 -15.85
N MET A 33 -17.27 -12.38 -16.05
CA MET A 33 -18.50 -12.02 -16.78
C MET A 33 -18.26 -11.79 -18.28
N TYR A 34 -17.08 -11.27 -18.64
CA TYR A 34 -16.75 -10.93 -20.03
C TYR A 34 -15.67 -11.86 -20.62
N GLU A 35 -15.27 -12.90 -19.89
CA GLU A 35 -14.23 -13.87 -20.29
C GLU A 35 -12.92 -13.21 -20.76
N MET A 36 -12.59 -12.04 -20.20
CA MET A 36 -11.36 -11.29 -20.50
C MET A 36 -10.33 -11.48 -19.38
N PRO A 37 -9.48 -12.52 -19.41
CA PRO A 37 -8.51 -12.77 -18.34
C PRO A 37 -7.30 -11.85 -18.38
N LEU A 38 -7.00 -11.23 -19.53
CA LEU A 38 -5.78 -10.45 -19.75
C LEU A 38 -5.66 -9.23 -18.80
N PRO A 39 -6.69 -8.37 -18.63
CA PRO A 39 -6.62 -7.21 -17.73
C PRO A 39 -6.36 -7.62 -16.28
N ASN A 40 -7.06 -8.67 -15.81
CA ASN A 40 -6.87 -9.18 -14.45
C ASN A 40 -5.44 -9.69 -14.22
N LYS A 41 -4.83 -10.34 -15.21
CA LYS A 41 -3.44 -10.82 -15.10
C LYS A 41 -2.45 -9.66 -14.96
N ILE A 42 -2.59 -8.61 -15.77
CA ILE A 42 -1.71 -7.43 -15.73
C ILE A 42 -1.87 -6.69 -14.39
N VAL A 43 -3.11 -6.42 -13.99
CA VAL A 43 -3.41 -5.70 -12.73
C VAL A 43 -2.97 -6.54 -11.53
N GLY A 44 -3.24 -7.84 -11.51
CA GLY A 44 -2.81 -8.74 -10.45
C GLY A 44 -1.30 -8.82 -10.28
N MET A 45 -0.54 -8.88 -11.39
CA MET A 45 0.93 -8.85 -11.33
C MET A 45 1.44 -7.50 -10.80
N THR A 46 0.86 -6.40 -11.26
CA THR A 46 1.23 -5.04 -10.82
C THR A 46 0.93 -4.86 -9.32
N HIS A 47 -0.23 -5.32 -8.87
CA HIS A 47 -0.63 -5.31 -7.47
C HIS A 47 0.33 -6.13 -6.60
N GLY A 48 0.67 -7.35 -7.01
CA GLY A 48 1.62 -8.19 -6.28
C GLY A 48 3.01 -7.54 -6.13
N PHE A 49 3.49 -6.88 -7.18
CA PHE A 49 4.75 -6.11 -7.11
C PHE A 49 4.65 -4.93 -6.13
N LEU A 50 3.56 -4.16 -6.19
CA LEU A 50 3.31 -3.03 -5.29
C LEU A 50 3.19 -3.47 -3.83
N PHE A 51 2.55 -4.61 -3.57
CA PHE A 51 2.43 -5.19 -2.24
C PHE A 51 3.81 -5.52 -1.63
N ILE A 52 4.69 -6.16 -2.40
CA ILE A 52 6.06 -6.46 -1.95
C ILE A 52 6.84 -5.17 -1.69
N ALA A 53 6.78 -4.21 -2.60
CA ALA A 53 7.44 -2.92 -2.45
C ALA A 53 6.95 -2.16 -1.20
N TYR A 54 5.65 -2.18 -0.94
CA TYR A 54 5.05 -1.60 0.26
C TYR A 54 5.58 -2.29 1.53
N CYS A 55 5.58 -3.63 1.59
CA CYS A 55 6.08 -4.37 2.76
C CYS A 55 7.55 -4.05 3.07
N ILE A 56 8.40 -3.99 2.04
CA ILE A 56 9.81 -3.60 2.20
C ILE A 56 9.90 -2.18 2.76
N MET A 57 9.12 -1.23 2.24
CA MET A 57 9.16 0.14 2.71
C MET A 57 8.60 0.31 4.13
N VAL A 58 7.58 -0.46 4.53
CA VAL A 58 7.13 -0.51 5.93
C VAL A 58 8.27 -0.96 6.83
N PHE A 59 9.01 -2.00 6.44
CA PHE A 59 10.17 -2.47 7.20
C PHE A 59 11.27 -1.40 7.32
N VAL A 60 11.64 -0.74 6.22
CA VAL A 60 12.65 0.33 6.21
C VAL A 60 12.24 1.48 7.13
N VAL A 61 11.00 1.98 6.99
CA VAL A 61 10.50 3.08 7.83
C VAL A 61 10.40 2.66 9.30
N ASN A 62 9.99 1.42 9.58
CA ASN A 62 9.94 0.89 10.93
C ASN A 62 11.32 0.90 11.61
N GLN A 63 12.38 0.57 10.87
CA GLN A 63 13.76 0.63 11.40
C GLN A 63 14.21 2.07 11.69
N GLU A 64 13.87 3.03 10.84
CA GLU A 64 14.23 4.44 11.03
C GLU A 64 13.44 5.11 12.16
N LYS A 65 12.13 4.84 12.22
CA LYS A 65 11.21 5.49 13.17
C LYS A 65 11.00 4.70 14.45
N LYS A 66 11.54 3.49 14.54
CA LYS A 66 11.42 2.57 15.69
C LYS A 66 9.97 2.46 16.17
N TRP A 67 9.05 2.16 15.25
CA TRP A 67 7.65 2.08 15.60
C TRP A 67 7.38 0.96 16.62
N SER A 68 6.32 1.14 17.41
CA SER A 68 5.87 0.08 18.32
C SER A 68 5.39 -1.13 17.51
N PHE A 69 5.53 -2.33 18.10
CA PHE A 69 5.09 -3.59 17.49
C PHE A 69 3.63 -3.52 16.99
N LEU A 70 2.76 -2.85 17.75
CA LEU A 70 1.36 -2.62 17.38
C LEU A 70 1.22 -1.81 16.09
N THR A 71 1.99 -0.73 15.94
CA THR A 71 1.95 0.13 14.74
C THR A 71 2.45 -0.62 13.51
N ASN A 72 3.53 -1.40 13.68
CA ASN A 72 4.07 -2.24 12.63
C ASN A 72 3.05 -3.30 12.18
N PHE A 73 2.41 -3.98 13.13
CA PHE A 73 1.36 -4.95 12.85
C PHE A 73 0.19 -4.31 12.08
N TRP A 74 -0.31 -3.16 12.52
CA TRP A 74 -1.38 -2.44 11.81
C TRP A 74 -0.96 -1.96 10.41
N ALA A 75 0.31 -1.58 10.22
CA ALA A 75 0.82 -1.16 8.92
C ALA A 75 0.87 -2.32 7.89
N TYR A 76 1.21 -3.53 8.32
CA TYR A 76 1.12 -4.72 7.46
C TYR A 76 -0.32 -5.20 7.26
N LEU A 77 -1.14 -5.17 8.31
CA LEU A 77 -2.55 -5.56 8.21
C LEU A 77 -3.31 -4.63 7.24
N ALA A 78 -2.91 -3.38 7.17
CA ALA A 78 -3.46 -2.38 6.26
C ALA A 78 -3.28 -2.74 4.78
N SER A 79 -2.22 -3.43 4.36
CA SER A 79 -2.05 -3.84 2.95
C SER A 79 -2.82 -5.10 2.57
N LEU A 80 -3.47 -5.77 3.52
CA LEU A 80 -4.33 -6.92 3.21
C LEU A 80 -5.77 -6.50 2.92
N LEU A 81 -6.14 -5.26 3.24
CA LEU A 81 -7.49 -4.74 3.07
C LEU A 81 -7.51 -3.69 1.94
N PRO A 82 -8.51 -3.71 1.04
CA PRO A 82 -8.63 -2.80 -0.12
C PRO A 82 -8.63 -1.30 0.25
N PHE A 83 -8.87 -0.98 1.53
CA PHE A 83 -8.86 0.38 2.06
C PHE A 83 -7.88 0.59 3.22
N GLY A 84 -7.18 -0.47 3.64
CA GLY A 84 -6.35 -0.41 4.83
C GLY A 84 -5.16 0.52 4.65
N THR A 85 -4.53 0.53 3.48
CA THR A 85 -3.39 1.43 3.18
C THR A 85 -3.77 2.91 3.19
N PHE A 86 -4.98 3.26 2.74
CA PHE A 86 -5.50 4.63 2.87
C PHE A 86 -5.72 5.03 4.34
N VAL A 87 -6.23 4.11 5.17
CA VAL A 87 -6.42 4.37 6.61
C VAL A 87 -5.08 4.49 7.32
N ALA A 88 -4.11 3.63 6.99
CA ALA A 88 -2.76 3.69 7.51
C ALA A 88 -2.05 5.00 7.11
N ASP A 89 -2.24 5.47 5.87
CA ASP A 89 -1.74 6.78 5.43
C ASP A 89 -2.31 7.92 6.28
N ALA A 90 -3.63 7.94 6.44
CA ALA A 90 -4.32 9.00 7.15
C ALA A 90 -3.99 9.03 8.66
N LYS A 91 -3.89 7.87 9.30
CA LYS A 91 -3.73 7.77 10.77
C LYS A 91 -2.28 7.67 11.22
N ILE A 92 -1.42 7.00 10.48
CA ILE A 92 -0.06 6.64 10.89
C ILE A 92 0.94 7.47 10.09
N PHE A 93 0.98 7.31 8.77
CA PHE A 93 2.08 7.85 7.96
C PHE A 93 2.05 9.38 7.87
N LYS A 94 0.85 9.99 7.78
CA LYS A 94 0.71 11.45 7.79
C LYS A 94 1.20 12.08 9.10
N LYS A 95 0.92 11.45 10.25
CA LYS A 95 1.41 11.93 11.55
C LYS A 95 2.93 11.81 11.66
N GLU A 96 3.48 10.71 11.17
CA GLU A 96 4.93 10.49 11.23
C GLU A 96 5.71 11.42 10.29
N GLN A 97 5.13 11.77 9.14
CA GLN A 97 5.72 12.76 8.24
C GLN A 97 5.73 14.17 8.86
N LEU A 98 4.69 14.55 9.61
CA LEU A 98 4.63 15.83 10.30
C LEU A 98 5.66 15.95 11.44
N LYS A 99 6.01 14.83 12.10
CA LYS A 99 7.09 14.78 13.09
C LYS A 99 8.50 14.90 12.51
N SER A 100 8.66 14.72 11.20
CA SER A 100 9.96 14.81 10.51
C SER A 100 10.26 16.16 9.85
N ILE A 101 9.39 17.15 10.06
CA ILE A 101 9.58 18.56 9.67
C ILE A 101 9.89 19.34 10.95
#